data_AF-A0A7V3JJ50-F1
#
_entry.id   AF-A0A7V3JJ50-F1
#
_cell.length_a   1.000
_cell.length_b   1.000
_cell.length_c   1.000
_cell.angle_alpha   90.00
_cell.angle_beta   90.00
_cell.angle_gamma   90.00
#
_symmetry.space_group_name_H-M   'P 1'
#
loop_
_entity.id
_entity.type
_entity.pdbx_description
1 polymer ?
#
loop_
_entity_poly.entity_id
_entity_poly.type
_entity_poly.pdbx_seq_one_letter_code
_entity_poly.pdbx_strand_id
1 'polypeptide(L)'
;ANMPTRPGGVHTFLQARILYGPGKAANAGGVAVSGLEMNQNNGCMKRSQDEVDCQLRAIMRSIHASCVRYGKQPDGFVNYVVGANIAGFIKVANAMLAQGLV
;
A
#
# COMPACT_ATOMS: atom_id res chain seq x y z
N ALA A 1 1.41 0.45 -13.19
CA ALA A 1 0.38 -0.43 -13.78
C ALA A 1 -0.03 -1.53 -12.80
N ASN A 2 -1.14 -2.22 -13.07
CA ASN A 2 -1.59 -3.38 -12.29
C ASN A 2 -0.90 -4.65 -12.80
N MET A 3 -0.22 -5.36 -11.91
CA MET A 3 0.55 -6.60 -12.19
C MET A 3 1.42 -6.53 -13.47
N PRO A 4 2.34 -5.55 -13.60
CA PRO A 4 3.13 -5.38 -14.82
C PRO A 4 4.19 -6.47 -15.03
N THR A 5 4.64 -7.11 -13.95
CA THR A 5 5.70 -8.12 -13.96
C THR A 5 5.10 -9.50 -13.81
N ARG A 6 5.48 -10.44 -14.69
CA ARG A 6 5.11 -11.85 -14.56
C ARG A 6 5.70 -12.46 -13.27
N PRO A 7 5.08 -13.49 -12.67
CA PRO A 7 5.57 -14.10 -11.43
C PRO A 7 7.05 -14.51 -11.47
N GLY A 8 7.51 -15.09 -12.58
CA GLY A 8 8.92 -15.45 -12.77
C GLY A 8 9.86 -14.24 -12.68
N GLY A 9 9.49 -13.10 -13.26
CA GLY A 9 10.29 -11.87 -13.18
C GLY A 9 10.36 -11.28 -11.78
N VAL A 10 9.25 -11.36 -11.01
CA VAL A 10 9.25 -10.99 -9.60
C VAL A 10 10.25 -11.86 -8.82
N HIS A 11 10.26 -13.16 -9.09
CA HIS A 11 11.21 -14.08 -8.45
C HIS A 11 12.66 -13.74 -8.81
N THR A 12 12.95 -13.45 -10.08
CA THR A 12 14.28 -13.03 -10.53
C THR A 12 14.78 -11.79 -9.79
N PHE A 13 13.93 -10.76 -9.62
CA PHE A 13 14.31 -9.56 -8.86
C PHE A 13 14.64 -9.89 -7.40
N LEU A 14 13.81 -10.72 -6.75
CA LEU A 14 14.01 -11.09 -5.35
C LEU A 14 15.28 -11.94 -5.14
N GLN A 15 15.54 -12.90 -6.04
CA GLN A 15 16.76 -13.72 -6.00
C GLN A 15 18.01 -12.87 -6.19
N ALA A 16 17.96 -11.87 -7.08
CA ALA A 16 19.04 -10.92 -7.31
C ALA A 16 19.17 -9.84 -6.20
N ARG A 17 18.37 -9.92 -5.13
CA ARG A 17 18.29 -8.91 -4.05
C ARG A 17 17.98 -7.49 -4.56
N ILE A 18 17.28 -7.37 -5.68
CA ILE A 18 16.76 -6.10 -6.19
C ILE A 18 15.44 -5.80 -5.48
N LEU A 19 15.32 -4.59 -4.93
CA LEU A 19 14.07 -4.15 -4.31
C LEU A 19 12.95 -4.06 -5.35
N TYR A 20 11.86 -4.77 -5.11
CA TYR A 20 10.71 -4.81 -6.01
C TYR A 20 9.48 -4.18 -5.35
N GLY A 21 9.02 -3.04 -5.88
CA GLY A 21 7.79 -2.38 -5.42
C GLY A 21 6.54 -2.98 -6.08
N PRO A 22 5.68 -3.72 -5.36
CA PRO A 22 4.49 -4.32 -5.96
C PRO A 22 3.47 -3.26 -6.34
N GLY A 23 2.77 -3.47 -7.47
CA GLY A 23 1.77 -2.55 -8.00
C GLY A 23 0.76 -2.10 -6.94
N LYS A 24 0.16 -3.05 -6.20
CA LYS A 24 -0.84 -2.79 -5.14
C LYS A 24 -0.41 -1.82 -4.03
N ALA A 25 0.90 -1.59 -3.87
CA ALA A 25 1.43 -0.59 -2.93
C ALA A 25 1.92 0.65 -3.68
N ALA A 26 2.74 0.47 -4.71
CA ALA A 26 3.38 1.58 -5.44
C ALA A 26 2.39 2.46 -6.22
N ASN A 27 1.29 1.89 -6.74
CA ASN A 27 0.29 2.60 -7.53
C ASN A 27 -0.96 3.01 -6.71
N ALA A 28 -0.97 2.74 -5.41
CA ALA A 28 -2.11 2.98 -4.52
C ALA A 28 -2.46 4.47 -4.37
N GLY A 29 -1.56 5.38 -4.78
CA GLY A 29 -1.77 6.82 -4.72
C GLY A 29 -3.03 7.28 -5.47
N GLY A 30 -3.37 6.67 -6.61
CA GLY A 30 -4.60 7.03 -7.34
C GLY A 30 -5.86 6.76 -6.51
N VAL A 31 -5.97 5.57 -5.92
CA VAL A 31 -7.08 5.19 -5.04
C VAL A 31 -7.09 6.05 -3.77
N ALA A 32 -5.91 6.38 -3.23
CA ALA A 32 -5.80 7.26 -2.07
C ALA A 32 -6.38 8.65 -2.36
N VAL A 33 -6.03 9.26 -3.50
CA VAL A 33 -6.57 10.56 -3.92
C VAL A 33 -8.07 10.49 -4.15
N SER A 34 -8.61 9.42 -4.73
CA SER A 34 -10.07 9.21 -4.82
C SER A 34 -10.73 9.18 -3.44
N GLY A 35 -10.10 8.55 -2.44
CA GLY A 35 -10.59 8.61 -1.06
C GLY A 35 -10.54 10.03 -0.45
N LEU A 36 -9.51 10.82 -0.79
CA LEU A 36 -9.44 12.23 -0.39
C LEU A 36 -10.51 13.08 -1.08
N GLU A 37 -10.84 12.79 -2.34
CA GLU A 37 -11.93 13.42 -3.08
C GLU A 37 -13.29 13.13 -2.43
N MET A 38 -13.57 11.86 -2.08
CA MET A 38 -14.80 11.49 -1.37
C MET A 38 -14.95 12.24 -0.03
N ASN A 39 -13.85 12.41 0.73
CA ASN A 39 -13.85 13.19 1.95
C ASN A 39 -14.15 14.68 1.73
N GLN A 40 -13.60 15.28 0.66
CA GLN A 40 -13.87 16.67 0.30
C GLN A 40 -15.34 16.86 -0.11
N ASN A 41 -15.89 15.92 -0.88
CA ASN A 41 -17.28 15.93 -1.33
C ASN A 41 -18.25 15.83 -0.14
N ASN A 42 -18.00 14.92 0.80
CA ASN A 42 -18.83 14.77 2.00
C ASN A 42 -18.75 15.97 2.94
N GLY A 43 -17.61 16.68 2.96
CA GLY A 43 -17.40 17.85 3.82
C GLY A 43 -17.75 19.19 3.18
N CYS A 44 -18.17 19.21 1.90
CA CYS A 44 -18.38 20.44 1.12
C CYS A 44 -17.19 21.44 1.17
N MET A 45 -15.97 20.95 1.36
CA MET A 45 -14.76 21.77 1.49
C MET A 45 -13.68 21.27 0.53
N LYS A 46 -13.21 22.18 -0.33
CA LYS A 46 -12.07 21.91 -1.23
C LYS A 46 -10.77 22.18 -0.49
N ARG A 47 -9.80 21.29 -0.66
CA ARG A 47 -8.43 21.46 -0.18
C ARG A 47 -7.54 22.00 -1.28
N SER A 48 -6.50 22.72 -0.87
CA SER A 48 -5.45 23.14 -1.79
C SER A 48 -4.67 21.93 -2.33
N GLN A 49 -3.99 22.11 -3.46
CA GLN A 49 -3.12 21.09 -4.03
C GLN A 49 -2.03 20.66 -3.03
N ASP A 50 -1.45 21.61 -2.30
CA ASP A 50 -0.38 21.34 -1.32
C ASP A 50 -0.87 20.50 -0.15
N GLU A 51 -2.10 20.73 0.32
CA GLU A 51 -2.73 19.92 1.37
C GLU A 51 -3.01 18.49 0.89
N VAL A 52 -3.53 18.34 -0.34
CA VAL A 52 -3.77 17.02 -0.94
C VAL A 52 -2.46 16.26 -1.12
N ASP A 53 -1.41 16.91 -1.62
CA ASP A 53 -0.09 16.32 -1.79
C ASP A 53 0.55 15.94 -0.43
N CYS A 54 0.42 16.80 0.59
CA CYS A 54 0.86 16.47 1.95
C CYS A 54 0.18 15.21 2.49
N GLN A 55 -1.14 15.11 2.33
CA GLN A 55 -1.90 13.93 2.74
C GLN A 55 -1.54 12.69 1.93
N LEU A 56 -1.39 12.82 0.60
CA LEU A 56 -0.96 11.72 -0.26
C LEU A 56 0.42 11.20 0.17
N ARG A 57 1.39 12.08 0.43
CA ARG A 57 2.71 11.68 0.94
C ARG A 57 2.61 10.95 2.28
N ALA A 58 1.75 11.41 3.19
CA ALA A 58 1.53 10.74 4.47
C ALA A 58 0.94 9.33 4.28
N ILE A 59 -0.04 9.18 3.39
CA ILE A 59 -0.64 7.88 3.05
C ILE A 59 0.41 6.95 2.44
N MET A 60 1.19 7.41 1.47
CA MET A 60 2.23 6.60 0.82
C MET A 60 3.34 6.18 1.79
N ARG A 61 3.74 7.06 2.73
CA ARG A 61 4.67 6.71 3.83
C ARG A 61 4.10 5.63 4.75
N SER A 62 2.80 5.71 5.06
CA SER A 62 2.12 4.69 5.89
C SER A 62 2.04 3.32 5.17
N ILE A 63 1.74 3.31 3.88
CA ILE A 63 1.77 2.11 3.04
C ILE A 63 3.18 1.49 3.03
N HIS A 64 4.21 2.31 2.80
CA HIS A 64 5.60 1.86 2.80
C HIS A 64 6.02 1.30 4.16
N ALA A 65 5.74 2.02 5.26
CA ALA A 65 6.05 1.58 6.61
C ALA A 65 5.39 0.24 6.95
N SER A 66 4.14 0.04 6.50
CA SER A 66 3.43 -1.24 6.66
C SER A 66 4.12 -2.35 5.87
N CYS A 67 4.50 -2.10 4.61
CA CYS A 67 5.23 -3.08 3.81
C CYS A 67 6.58 -3.45 4.44
N VAL A 68 7.31 -2.48 5.00
CA VAL A 68 8.57 -2.74 5.70
C VAL A 68 8.33 -3.56 6.96
N ARG A 69 7.33 -3.20 7.78
CA ARG A 69 7.01 -3.91 9.04
C ARG A 69 6.72 -5.39 8.81
N TYR A 70 5.92 -5.72 7.79
CA TYR A 70 5.50 -7.10 7.54
C TYR A 70 6.37 -7.85 6.53
N GLY A 71 7.23 -7.14 5.78
CA GLY A 71 8.08 -7.72 4.74
C GLY A 71 9.55 -7.85 5.12
N LYS A 72 9.98 -7.28 6.26
CA LYS A 72 11.38 -7.35 6.72
C LYS A 72 11.73 -8.77 7.16
N GLN A 73 12.80 -9.29 6.60
CA GLN A 73 13.36 -10.61 6.87
C GLN A 73 14.44 -10.56 7.98
N PRO A 74 14.83 -11.71 8.56
CA PRO A 74 15.86 -11.77 9.60
C PRO A 74 17.22 -11.18 9.18
N ASP A 75 17.56 -11.26 7.89
CA ASP A 75 18.79 -10.71 7.31
C ASP A 75 18.71 -9.20 6.99
N GLY A 76 17.59 -8.55 7.33
CA GLY A 76 17.33 -7.14 7.08
C GLY A 76 16.79 -6.82 5.68
N PHE A 77 16.71 -7.78 4.75
CA PHE A 77 16.09 -7.56 3.45
C PHE A 77 14.59 -7.35 3.58
N VAL A 78 14.02 -6.46 2.74
CA VAL A 78 12.58 -6.19 2.75
C VAL A 78 11.93 -6.76 1.50
N ASN A 79 11.14 -7.81 1.68
CA ASN A 79 10.29 -8.34 0.63
C ASN A 79 8.94 -7.58 0.63
N TYR A 80 8.87 -6.53 -0.17
CA TYR A 80 7.67 -5.69 -0.31
C TYR A 80 6.45 -6.44 -0.85
N VAL A 81 6.62 -7.53 -1.61
CA VAL A 81 5.48 -8.35 -2.08
C VAL A 81 4.80 -9.01 -0.90
N VAL A 82 5.58 -9.66 -0.04
CA VAL A 82 5.10 -10.29 1.20
C VAL A 82 4.50 -9.23 2.13
N GLY A 83 5.24 -8.15 2.36
CA GLY A 83 4.81 -7.06 3.23
C GLY A 83 3.47 -6.44 2.82
N ALA A 84 3.30 -6.12 1.52
CA ALA A 84 2.07 -5.52 1.02
C ALA A 84 0.86 -6.48 1.13
N ASN A 85 1.08 -7.78 0.88
CA ASN A 85 0.02 -8.79 0.99
C ASN A 85 -0.44 -8.97 2.44
N ILE A 86 0.51 -9.16 3.36
CA ILE A 86 0.21 -9.37 4.78
C ILE A 86 -0.46 -8.12 5.38
N ALA A 87 0.08 -6.93 5.11
CA ALA A 87 -0.48 -5.67 5.61
C ALA A 87 -1.93 -5.47 5.16
N GLY A 88 -2.21 -5.67 3.87
CA GLY A 88 -3.56 -5.54 3.32
C GLY A 88 -4.51 -6.58 3.89
N PHE A 89 -4.07 -7.84 3.98
CA PHE A 89 -4.87 -8.94 4.51
C PHE A 89 -5.25 -8.72 5.98
N ILE A 90 -4.28 -8.44 6.85
CA ILE A 90 -4.52 -8.26 8.30
C ILE A 90 -5.52 -7.13 8.54
N LYS A 91 -5.43 -6.02 7.79
CA LYS A 91 -6.35 -4.89 7.94
C LYS A 91 -7.79 -5.32 7.66
N VAL A 92 -8.02 -6.08 6.60
CA VAL A 92 -9.36 -6.56 6.23
C VAL A 92 -9.82 -7.66 7.19
N ALA A 93 -8.97 -8.64 7.49
CA ALA A 93 -9.29 -9.74 8.40
C ALA A 93 -9.69 -9.24 9.79
N ASN A 94 -8.95 -8.27 10.35
CA ASN A 94 -9.31 -7.67 11.64
C ASN A 94 -10.65 -6.94 11.59
N ALA A 95 -10.95 -6.23 10.50
CA ALA A 95 -12.24 -5.57 10.33
C ALA A 95 -13.39 -6.58 10.22
N MET A 96 -13.20 -7.68 9.48
CA MET A 96 -14.18 -8.76 9.36
C MET A 96 -14.44 -9.42 10.73
N LEU A 97 -13.39 -9.74 11.48
CA LEU A 97 -13.53 -10.30 12.83
C LEU A 97 -14.28 -9.35 13.78
N ALA A 98 -14.03 -8.04 13.68
CA ALA A 98 -14.71 -7.04 14.49
C ALA A 98 -16.20 -6.85 14.12
N GLN A 99 -16.56 -7.07 12.86
CA GLN A 99 -17.95 -6.99 12.38
C GLN A 99 -18.76 -8.27 12.66
N GLY A 100 -18.10 -9.37 13.02
CA GLY A 100 -18.76 -10.65 13.27
C GLY A 100 -19.25 -11.34 12.00
N LEU A 101 -20.20 -12.26 12.14
CA LEU A 101 -20.85 -12.92 11.02
C LEU A 101 -22.00 -12.04 10.53
N VAL A 102 -21.88 -11.50 9.32
CA VAL A 102 -22.82 -10.55 8.68
C VAL A 102 -23.38 -11.13 7.40
#